data_AF-A0A960YA04-F1
#
_entry.id   AF-A0A960YA04-F1
#
_cell.length_a   1.000
_cell.length_b   1.000
_cell.length_c   1.000
_cell.angle_alpha   90.00
_cell.angle_beta   90.00
_cell.angle_gamma   90.00
#
_symmetry.space_group_name_H-M   'P 1'
#
loop_
_entity.id
_entity.type
_entity.pdbx_description
1 polymer ?
#
loop_
_entity_poly.entity_id
_entity_poly.type
_entity_poly.pdbx_seq_one_letter_code
_entity_poly.pdbx_strand_id
1 'polypeptide(L)'
;MTRQYDDFQAAQLFCPKCKAARPVRPVLLLVLPGKNIYDYRCAQCGTRLGTREEADALAMKRGLAPQPAAPTTPQRRLPAQAGPQPGRPPRKRIP
;
A
#
# COMPACT_ATOMS: atom_id res chain seq x y z
N MET A 1 14.61 -8.15 28.50
CA MET A 1 13.86 -6.88 28.50
C MET A 1 13.80 -6.35 27.08
N THR A 2 12.62 -6.34 26.47
CA THR A 2 12.37 -5.79 25.12
C THR A 2 12.46 -4.26 25.15
N ARG A 3 13.21 -3.67 24.22
CA ARG A 3 13.42 -2.21 24.10
C ARG A 3 12.11 -1.55 23.64
N GLN A 4 11.35 -0.96 24.55
CA GLN A 4 10.05 -0.32 24.27
C GLN A 4 10.16 1.12 23.72
N TYR A 5 11.38 1.62 23.54
CA TYR A 5 11.66 3.04 23.26
C TYR A 5 12.50 3.24 21.99
N ASP A 6 12.49 2.28 21.06
CA ASP A 6 13.41 2.31 19.92
C ASP A 6 13.13 3.49 18.96
N ASP A 7 11.86 3.92 18.86
CA ASP A 7 11.43 5.02 17.99
C ASP A 7 10.76 6.15 18.79
N PHE A 8 11.51 7.24 19.00
CA PHE A 8 10.96 8.49 19.54
C PHE A 8 10.39 9.35 18.41
N GLN A 9 9.06 9.40 18.32
CA GLN A 9 8.35 10.27 17.40
C GLN A 9 7.57 11.38 18.13
N ALA A 10 7.44 12.54 17.48
CA ALA A 10 6.66 13.64 18.02
C ALA A 10 5.17 13.25 18.03
N ALA A 11 4.60 13.04 19.22
CA ALA A 11 3.19 12.69 19.37
C ALA A 11 2.25 13.91 19.21
N GLN A 12 2.73 15.12 19.51
CA GLN A 12 1.96 16.35 19.50
C GLN A 12 2.77 17.51 18.90
N LEU A 13 2.13 18.31 18.05
CA LEU A 13 2.70 19.54 17.47
C LEU A 13 1.67 20.66 17.54
N PHE A 14 2.15 21.90 17.60
CA PHE A 14 1.27 23.07 17.53
C PHE A 14 0.66 23.19 16.13
N CYS A 15 -0.67 23.26 16.07
CA CYS A 15 -1.38 23.47 14.81
C CYS A 15 -1.80 24.94 14.67
N PRO A 16 -1.39 25.67 13.61
CA PRO A 16 -1.78 27.07 13.43
C PRO A 16 -3.28 27.25 13.13
N LYS A 17 -3.94 26.24 12.56
CA LYS A 17 -5.40 26.27 12.33
C LYS A 17 -6.22 26.00 13.60
N CYS A 18 -5.79 25.05 14.43
CA CYS A 18 -6.48 24.71 15.68
C CYS A 18 -6.02 25.58 16.87
N LYS A 19 -4.96 26.37 16.70
CA LYS A 19 -4.32 27.24 17.70
C LYS A 19 -4.00 26.52 19.02
N ALA A 20 -3.64 25.24 18.94
CA ALA A 20 -3.38 24.39 20.09
C ALA A 20 -2.37 23.29 19.74
N ALA A 21 -1.74 22.71 20.77
CA ALA A 21 -1.00 21.47 20.64
C ALA A 21 -1.99 20.34 20.29
N ARG A 22 -1.78 19.67 19.17
CA ARG A 22 -2.66 18.61 18.67
C ARG A 22 -1.89 17.37 18.33
N PRO A 23 -2.51 16.18 18.48
CA PRO A 23 -1.89 14.93 18.09
C PRO A 23 -1.62 14.93 16.59
N VAL A 24 -0.46 14.42 16.19
CA VAL A 24 -0.04 14.34 14.80
C VAL A 24 0.03 12.92 14.30
N ARG A 25 -0.19 12.76 13.00
CA ARG A 25 -0.02 11.50 12.29
C ARG A 25 1.03 11.71 11.20
N PRO A 26 2.15 10.96 11.21
CA PRO A 26 3.10 10.99 10.10
C PRO A 26 2.46 10.32 8.89
N VAL A 27 2.48 10.99 7.74
CA VAL A 27 2.04 10.45 6.46
C VAL A 27 3.26 10.37 5.55
N LEU A 28 3.56 9.18 5.04
CA LEU A 28 4.68 9.00 4.11
C LEU A 28 4.44 9.83 2.85
N LEU A 29 5.32 10.80 2.63
CA LEU A 29 5.26 11.70 1.49
C LEU A 29 6.06 11.16 0.32
N LEU A 30 7.27 10.66 0.59
CA LEU A 30 8.18 10.18 -0.45
C LEU A 30 9.11 9.09 0.08
N VAL A 31 9.31 8.04 -0.70
CA VAL A 31 10.29 6.98 -0.44
C VAL A 31 11.48 7.19 -1.35
N LEU A 32 12.68 7.32 -0.77
CA LEU A 32 13.93 7.41 -1.51
C LEU A 32 14.83 6.22 -1.15
N PRO A 33 15.74 5.82 -2.05
CA PRO A 33 16.78 4.86 -1.71
C PRO A 33 17.68 5.44 -0.61
N GLY A 34 17.44 5.01 0.63
CA GLY A 34 18.19 5.41 1.84
C GLY A 34 17.47 6.35 2.80
N LYS A 35 16.32 6.94 2.42
CA LYS A 35 15.53 7.76 3.35
C LYS A 35 14.06 7.83 2.99
N ASN A 36 13.22 7.87 4.01
CA ASN A 36 11.78 8.07 3.89
C ASN A 36 11.43 9.45 4.41
N ILE A 37 10.70 10.22 3.61
CA ILE A 37 10.24 11.56 3.96
C ILE A 37 8.78 11.46 4.37
N TYR A 38 8.47 11.89 5.59
CA TYR A 38 7.14 11.91 6.18
C TYR A 38 6.69 13.35 6.41
N ASP A 39 5.40 13.59 6.21
CA ASP A 39 4.73 14.84 6.50
C ASP A 39 3.88 14.67 7.76
N TYR A 40 4.12 15.49 8.79
CA TYR A 40 3.30 15.49 9.99
C TYR A 40 2.01 16.24 9.73
N ARG A 41 0.87 15.54 9.83
CA ARG A 41 -0.45 16.15 9.71
C ARG A 41 -1.17 16.17 11.03
N CYS A 42 -1.84 17.28 11.30
CA CYS A 42 -2.77 17.38 12.43
C CYS A 42 -3.87 16.31 12.28
N ALA A 43 -4.08 15.48 13.30
CA ALA A 43 -5.09 14.42 13.26
C ALA A 43 -6.54 14.94 13.19
N GLN A 44 -6.76 16.23 13.48
CA GLN A 44 -8.09 16.86 13.48
C GLN A 44 -8.38 17.60 12.18
N CYS A 45 -7.49 18.51 11.76
CA CYS A 45 -7.73 19.38 10.61
C CYS A 45 -6.91 19.02 9.36
N GLY A 46 -6.02 18.05 9.44
CA GLY A 46 -5.18 17.61 8.30
C GLY A 46 -4.12 18.61 7.85
N THR A 47 -3.92 19.71 8.58
CA THR A 47 -2.91 20.73 8.23
C THR A 47 -1.51 20.15 8.37
N ARG A 48 -0.64 20.41 7.40
CA ARG A 48 0.78 20.06 7.44
C ARG A 48 1.47 20.90 8.52
N LEU A 49 2.11 20.24 9.47
CA LEU A 49 2.76 20.88 10.62
C LEU A 49 4.29 20.82 10.51
N GLY A 50 4.83 19.93 9.68
CA GLY A 50 6.25 19.82 9.44
C GLY A 50 6.60 18.55 8.67
N THR A 51 7.89 18.36 8.43
CA THR A 51 8.44 17.21 7.70
C THR A 51 9.45 16.49 8.59
N ARG A 52 9.45 15.16 8.55
CA ARG A 52 10.47 14.31 9.17
C ARG A 52 11.12 13.46 8.09
N GLU A 53 12.44 13.33 8.18
CA GLU A 53 13.21 12.42 7.36
C GLU A 53 13.71 11.28 8.25
N GLU A 54 13.48 10.04 7.84
CA GLU A 54 13.98 8.85 8.50
C GLU A 54 14.94 8.14 7.56
N ALA A 55 16.16 7.87 8.03
CA ALA A 55 17.12 7.11 7.25
C ALA A 55 16.67 5.65 7.17
N ASP A 56 16.28 5.20 5.98
CA ASP A 56 15.99 3.80 5.74
C ASP A 56 17.32 3.09 5.51
N ALA A 57 17.94 2.65 6.61
CA ALA A 57 19.24 2.01 6.58
C ALA A 57 19.21 0.71 5.74
N LEU A 58 18.05 0.04 5.64
CA LEU A 58 17.87 -1.22 4.90
C LEU A 58 17.94 -1.01 3.37
N ALA A 59 17.43 0.11 2.86
CA ALA A 59 17.43 0.44 1.44
C ALA A 59 18.86 0.72 0.92
N MET A 60 19.73 1.36 1.72
CA MET A 60 21.13 1.57 1.30
C MET A 60 21.92 0.27 1.12
N LYS A 61 21.60 -0.78 1.89
CA LYS A 61 22.28 -2.09 1.80
C LYS A 61 21.78 -2.91 0.62
N ARG A 62 20.54 -2.66 0.20
CA ARG A 62 19.88 -3.32 -0.91
C ARG A 62 19.99 -2.39 -2.11
N GLY A 63 21.14 -2.40 -2.78
CA GLY A 63 21.25 -1.83 -4.13
C GLY A 63 20.07 -2.36 -4.94
N LEU A 64 19.12 -1.49 -5.25
CA LEU A 64 17.84 -1.85 -5.85
C LEU A 64 18.14 -2.38 -7.26
N ALA A 65 18.41 -3.67 -7.36
CA ALA A 65 18.36 -4.36 -8.64
C ALA A 65 16.96 -4.13 -9.21
N PRO A 66 16.84 -3.72 -10.48
CA PRO A 66 15.53 -3.58 -11.10
C PRO A 66 14.81 -4.91 -10.95
N GLN A 67 13.60 -4.87 -10.39
CA GLN A 67 12.73 -6.03 -10.37
C GLN A 67 12.60 -6.48 -11.84
N PRO A 68 13.05 -7.69 -12.23
CA PRO A 68 12.82 -8.13 -13.59
C PRO A 68 11.31 -8.13 -13.78
N ALA A 69 10.84 -7.37 -14.77
CA ALA A 69 9.45 -7.38 -15.19
C ALA A 69 9.05 -8.86 -15.33
N ALA A 70 7.95 -9.23 -14.65
CA ALA A 70 7.50 -10.61 -14.57
C ALA A 70 7.53 -11.27 -15.97
N PRO A 71 8.02 -12.51 -16.11
CA PRO A 71 7.98 -13.19 -17.39
C PRO A 71 6.53 -13.29 -17.83
N THR A 72 6.18 -12.60 -18.91
CA THR A 72 4.90 -12.74 -19.61
C THR A 72 4.96 -14.08 -20.32
N THR A 73 4.76 -15.16 -19.56
CA THR A 73 4.64 -16.50 -20.14
C THR A 73 3.44 -16.45 -21.09
N PRO A 74 3.61 -16.66 -22.41
CA PRO A 74 2.48 -16.72 -23.31
C PRO A 74 1.70 -17.98 -22.93
N GLN A 75 0.53 -17.80 -22.31
CA GLN A 75 -0.35 -18.92 -22.06
C GLN A 75 -0.78 -19.47 -23.42
N ARG A 76 -0.17 -20.59 -23.80
CA ARG A 76 -0.60 -21.41 -24.92
C ARG A 76 -2.04 -21.82 -24.62
N ARG A 77 -3.01 -21.12 -25.22
CA ARG A 77 -4.43 -21.46 -25.10
C ARG A 77 -4.58 -22.91 -25.55
N LEU A 78 -4.87 -23.82 -24.62
CA LEU A 78 -5.35 -25.14 -24.99
C LEU A 78 -6.74 -24.95 -25.65
N PRO A 79 -7.01 -25.61 -26.79
CA PRO A 79 -8.32 -25.55 -27.41
C PRO A 79 -9.37 -26.15 -26.48
N ALA A 80 -10.49 -25.43 -26.35
CA ALA A 80 -11.65 -25.82 -25.57
C ALA A 80 -12.17 -27.19 -26.04
N GLN A 81 -12.18 -28.17 -25.13
CA GLN A 81 -12.79 -29.46 -25.41
C GLN A 81 -14.30 -29.28 -25.53
N ALA A 82 -14.83 -29.54 -26.72
CA ALA A 82 -16.26 -29.57 -26.99
C ALA A 82 -16.90 -30.75 -26.27
N GLY A 83 -17.58 -30.48 -25.15
CA GLY A 83 -18.43 -31.46 -24.48
C GLY A 83 -19.74 -31.69 -25.26
N PRO A 84 -20.29 -32.92 -25.28
CA PRO A 84 -21.55 -33.21 -25.96
C PRO A 84 -22.74 -32.64 -25.18
N GLN A 85 -23.60 -31.91 -25.88
CA GLN A 85 -24.84 -31.33 -25.33
C GLN A 85 -25.83 -32.45 -24.95
N PRO A 86 -26.37 -32.48 -23.72
CA PRO A 86 -27.45 -33.40 -23.38
C PRO A 86 -28.75 -32.96 -24.08
N GLY A 87 -29.37 -33.91 -24.77
CA GLY A 87 -30.57 -33.72 -25.58
C GLY A 87 -31.79 -33.22 -24.77
N ARG A 88 -32.56 -32.33 -25.41
CA ARG A 88 -33.80 -31.75 -24.90
C ARG A 88 -34.94 -32.79 -24.97
N PRO A 89 -35.70 -33.05 -23.89
CA PRO A 89 -36.84 -33.97 -23.96
C PRO A 89 -38.02 -33.32 -24.71
N PRO A 90 -38.86 -34.11 -25.41
CA PRO A 90 -40.03 -33.61 -26.10
C PRO A 90 -41.11 -33.22 -25.09
N ARG A 91 -41.68 -32.01 -25.26
CA ARG A 91 -42.84 -31.56 -24.49
C ARG A 91 -44.07 -32.33 -24.98
N LYS A 92 -44.60 -33.21 -24.12
CA LYS A 92 -45.91 -33.83 -24.33
C LYS A 92 -46.97 -32.73 -24.32
N ARG A 93 -47.73 -32.64 -25.42
CA ARG A 93 -48.89 -31.78 -25.58
C ARG A 93 -50.10 -32.60 -25.10
N ILE A 94 -50.71 -32.17 -24.00
CA ILE A 94 -51.93 -32.76 -23.43
C ILE A 94 -53.08 -31.81 -23.78
N PRO A 95 -54.26 -32.33 -24.19
CA PRO A 95 -55.38 -31.55 -24.75
C PRO A 95 -56.04 -30.59 -23.77
#